data_AF-A0A920ANT2-F1
#
_entry.id   AF-A0A920ANT2-F1
#
_cell.length_a   1.000
_cell.length_b   1.000
_cell.length_c   1.000
_cell.angle_alpha   90.00
_cell.angle_beta   90.00
_cell.angle_gamma   90.00
#
_symmetry.space_group_name_H-M   'P 1'
#
loop_
_entity.id
_entity.type
_entity.pdbx_description
1 polymer ?
#
loop_
_entity_poly.entity_id
_entity_poly.type
_entity_poly.pdbx_seq_one_letter_code
_entity_poly.pdbx_strand_id
1 'polypeptide(L)'
;MKINKKTYPDLIADISLSVPDDLCIIECNNDQRLLAASVCSPSYWNIKSKIGKSLRNIHKPVKSLNEKIGNPIEKFINNAPLDQPFLRENWFIHGDDQRMHLTTEGYPNGSVENWIVRSERETLCKFSKDYSLFAINVRFQKLSSILMFDDAITGLKRSLEGMDQKEIDYFGGNKKVEKICDFIAS
;
A
#
# COMPACT_ATOMS: atom_id res chain seq x y z
N MET A 1 -4.32 18.53 16.50
CA MET A 1 -5.42 17.84 17.20
C MET A 1 -4.92 17.45 18.59
N LYS A 2 -5.54 17.93 19.68
CA LYS A 2 -5.14 17.52 21.04
C LYS A 2 -6.00 16.32 21.45
N ILE A 3 -5.39 15.16 21.62
CA ILE A 3 -6.09 13.96 22.08
C ILE A 3 -6.21 14.04 23.61
N ASN A 4 -7.34 14.54 24.09
CA ASN A 4 -7.58 14.76 25.53
C ASN A 4 -8.15 13.52 26.23
N LYS A 5 -8.50 12.45 25.49
CA LYS A 5 -9.07 11.22 26.04
C LYS A 5 -8.41 10.02 25.37
N LYS A 6 -7.66 9.22 26.15
CA LYS A 6 -7.04 7.98 25.69
C LYS A 6 -8.03 6.82 25.80
N THR A 7 -8.31 6.17 24.68
CA THR A 7 -9.10 4.94 24.57
C THR A 7 -8.19 3.72 24.67
N TYR A 8 -7.02 3.78 24.03
CA TYR A 8 -6.03 2.70 24.02
C TYR A 8 -4.75 3.06 24.81
N PRO A 9 -4.04 2.07 25.37
CA PRO A 9 -2.75 2.30 26.03
C PRO A 9 -1.67 2.74 25.03
N ASP A 10 -1.71 2.20 23.81
CA ASP A 10 -0.79 2.56 22.72
C ASP A 10 -1.20 3.88 22.07
N LEU A 11 -0.33 4.89 22.17
CA LEU A 11 -0.60 6.24 21.61
C LEU A 11 -0.89 6.22 20.11
N ILE A 12 -0.24 5.32 19.35
CA ILE A 12 -0.47 5.20 17.90
C ILE A 12 -1.85 4.65 17.56
N ALA A 13 -2.38 3.74 18.38
CA ALA A 13 -3.73 3.20 18.21
C ALA A 13 -4.78 4.24 18.61
N ASP A 14 -4.45 5.13 19.54
CA ASP A 14 -5.36 6.17 19.98
C ASP A 14 -5.46 7.32 18.96
N ILE A 15 -4.32 7.76 18.40
CA ILE A 15 -4.32 8.78 17.34
C ILE A 15 -4.92 8.29 16.04
N SER A 16 -4.82 6.99 15.71
CA SER A 16 -5.43 6.45 14.50
C SER A 16 -6.96 6.53 14.52
N LEU A 17 -7.61 6.63 15.68
CA LEU A 17 -9.05 6.90 15.76
C LEU A 17 -9.47 8.27 15.20
N SER A 18 -8.51 9.16 14.99
CA SER A 18 -8.76 10.54 14.54
C SER A 18 -8.61 10.72 13.04
N VAL A 19 -8.14 9.70 12.31
CA VAL A 19 -7.85 9.75 10.88
C VAL A 19 -8.31 8.45 10.21
N PRO A 20 -8.67 8.47 8.91
CA PRO A 20 -9.06 7.25 8.20
C PRO A 20 -7.87 6.37 7.76
N ASP A 21 -6.65 6.88 7.91
CA ASP A 21 -5.41 6.26 7.43
C ASP A 21 -4.90 5.20 8.41
N ASP A 22 -4.38 4.09 7.87
CA ASP A 22 -3.51 3.21 8.65
C ASP A 22 -2.18 3.94 8.90
N LEU A 23 -1.64 3.87 10.12
CA LEU A 23 -0.48 4.64 10.55
C LEU A 23 0.69 3.74 10.92
N CYS A 24 1.89 4.10 10.46
CA CYS A 24 3.14 3.42 10.74
C CYS A 24 4.22 4.43 11.15
N ILE A 25 4.97 4.15 12.21
CA ILE A 25 6.17 4.91 12.59
C ILE A 25 7.41 4.13 12.19
N ILE A 26 8.27 4.78 11.40
CA ILE A 26 9.46 4.17 10.82
C ILE A 26 10.69 4.95 11.30
N GLU A 27 11.75 4.23 11.65
CA GLU A 27 13.08 4.81 11.91
C GLU A 27 13.63 5.45 10.62
N CYS A 28 14.15 6.68 10.68
CA CYS A 28 14.77 7.33 9.51
C CYS A 28 16.22 6.91 9.34
N ASN A 29 16.92 6.87 10.47
CA ASN A 29 18.33 6.52 10.59
C ASN A 29 18.45 5.01 10.88
N ASN A 30 19.65 4.43 10.79
CA ASN A 30 19.90 2.99 11.00
C ASN A 30 19.20 2.09 9.95
N ASP A 31 18.54 1.02 10.41
CA ASP A 31 17.96 -0.04 9.59
C ASP A 31 16.55 0.27 9.06
N GLN A 32 16.02 1.47 9.32
CA GLN A 32 14.67 1.87 8.92
C GLN A 32 13.60 0.86 9.36
N ARG A 33 13.52 0.62 10.66
CA ARG A 33 12.61 -0.38 11.23
C ARG A 33 11.21 0.19 11.41
N LEU A 34 10.20 -0.69 11.25
CA LEU A 34 8.83 -0.39 11.65
C LEU A 34 8.70 -0.51 13.16
N LEU A 35 8.57 0.61 13.87
CA LEU A 35 8.64 0.67 15.33
C LEU A 35 7.27 0.59 16.01
N ALA A 36 6.27 1.21 15.40
CA ALA A 36 4.90 1.21 15.88
C ALA A 36 3.95 1.26 14.68
N ALA A 37 2.77 0.66 14.80
CA ALA A 37 1.76 0.79 13.76
C ALA A 37 0.33 0.59 14.32
N SER A 38 -0.65 1.22 13.67
CA SER A 38 -2.07 0.90 13.78
C SER A 38 -2.56 0.66 12.36
N VAL A 39 -2.81 -0.62 12.02
CA VAL A 39 -3.08 -1.07 10.65
C VAL A 39 -4.35 -1.91 10.67
N CYS A 40 -5.43 -1.33 10.17
CA CYS A 40 -6.76 -1.92 10.13
C CYS A 40 -7.15 -2.36 8.72
N SER A 41 -6.44 -1.89 7.70
CA SER A 41 -6.72 -2.14 6.29
C SER A 41 -5.48 -2.65 5.52
N PRO A 42 -4.79 -3.72 5.96
CA PRO A 42 -3.66 -4.24 5.20
C PRO A 42 -4.11 -4.90 3.88
N SER A 43 -3.25 -4.84 2.87
CA SER A 43 -3.37 -5.59 1.61
C SER A 43 -2.35 -6.73 1.55
N TYR A 44 -2.76 -7.91 2.00
CA TYR A 44 -1.99 -9.16 1.99
C TYR A 44 -0.72 -9.17 2.84
N TRP A 45 -0.77 -8.48 3.99
CA TRP A 45 0.30 -8.53 4.96
C TRP A 45 -0.22 -8.42 6.39
N ASN A 46 0.60 -8.85 7.35
CA ASN A 46 0.23 -8.88 8.76
C ASN A 46 1.28 -8.14 9.60
N ILE A 47 0.87 -7.11 10.33
CA ILE A 47 1.74 -6.29 11.20
C ILE A 47 2.53 -7.12 12.21
N LYS A 48 1.95 -8.18 12.78
CA LYS A 48 2.65 -9.06 13.74
C LYS A 48 3.89 -9.70 13.13
N SER A 49 3.87 -9.95 11.82
CA SER A 49 5.01 -10.52 11.10
C SER A 49 6.06 -9.48 10.68
N LYS A 50 5.74 -8.18 10.76
CA LYS A 50 6.53 -7.08 10.20
C LYS A 50 7.11 -6.13 11.24
N ILE A 51 6.44 -5.96 12.38
CA ILE A 51 6.87 -5.07 13.47
C ILE A 51 8.31 -5.39 13.91
N GLY A 52 9.12 -4.36 14.12
CA GLY A 52 10.53 -4.45 14.49
C GLY A 52 11.51 -4.78 13.35
N LYS A 53 11.02 -5.15 12.16
CA LYS A 53 11.88 -5.46 11.00
C LYS A 53 12.21 -4.19 10.20
N SER A 54 13.35 -4.20 9.53
CA SER A 54 13.73 -3.18 8.55
C SER A 54 12.78 -3.17 7.35
N LEU A 55 12.62 -2.00 6.70
CA LEU A 55 11.84 -1.91 5.46
C LEU A 55 12.32 -2.90 4.40
N ARG A 56 13.63 -3.08 4.25
CA ARG A 56 14.19 -4.08 3.32
C ARG A 56 13.70 -5.49 3.62
N ASN A 57 13.64 -5.87 4.89
CA ASN A 57 13.12 -7.17 5.34
C ASN A 57 11.60 -7.29 5.17
N ILE A 58 10.86 -6.21 5.43
CA ILE A 58 9.40 -6.17 5.26
C ILE A 58 9.01 -6.42 3.80
N HIS A 59 9.74 -5.82 2.86
CA HIS A 59 9.47 -5.88 1.41
C HIS A 59 10.07 -7.09 0.68
N LYS A 60 10.82 -7.96 1.36
CA LYS A 60 11.37 -9.21 0.77
C LYS A 60 10.36 -10.03 -0.06
N PRO A 61 9.07 -10.16 0.33
CA PRO A 61 8.10 -10.92 -0.45
C PRO A 61 7.79 -10.32 -1.83
N VAL A 62 7.97 -9.00 -2.01
CA VAL A 62 7.80 -8.33 -3.30
C VAL A 62 9.07 -8.58 -4.12
N LYS A 63 9.05 -9.66 -4.90
CA LYS A 63 10.21 -10.11 -5.68
C LYS A 63 10.73 -8.96 -6.55
N SER A 64 12.04 -8.82 -6.66
CA SER A 64 12.77 -7.77 -7.40
C SER A 64 12.70 -6.34 -6.84
N LEU A 65 11.77 -5.99 -5.94
CA LEU A 65 11.64 -4.60 -5.44
C LEU A 65 12.94 -4.09 -4.80
N ASN A 66 13.52 -4.89 -3.90
CA ASN A 66 14.76 -4.50 -3.21
C ASN A 66 15.94 -4.35 -4.19
N GLU A 67 15.99 -5.18 -5.23
CA GLU A 67 17.03 -5.14 -6.27
C GLU A 67 16.86 -3.89 -7.16
N LYS A 68 15.62 -3.57 -7.55
CA LYS A 68 15.30 -2.44 -8.43
C LYS A 68 15.41 -1.09 -7.72
N ILE A 69 14.81 -0.96 -6.52
CA ILE A 69 14.58 0.35 -5.88
C ILE A 69 14.84 0.38 -4.36
N GLY A 70 15.32 -0.70 -3.74
CA GLY A 70 15.56 -0.74 -2.29
C GLY A 70 16.55 0.34 -1.80
N ASN A 71 17.71 0.45 -2.47
CA ASN A 71 18.72 1.47 -2.14
C ASN A 71 18.19 2.92 -2.33
N PRO A 72 17.53 3.26 -3.46
CA PRO A 72 16.86 4.56 -3.61
C PRO A 72 15.86 4.88 -2.51
N ILE A 73 14.99 3.92 -2.13
CA ILE A 73 14.00 4.12 -1.06
C ILE A 73 14.69 4.46 0.26
N GLU A 74 15.71 3.69 0.65
CA GLU A 74 16.41 3.92 1.91
C GLU A 74 17.08 5.28 1.94
N LYS A 75 17.75 5.67 0.84
CA LYS A 75 18.36 7.00 0.71
C LYS A 75 17.32 8.11 0.78
N PHE A 76 16.17 7.92 0.13
CA PHE A 76 15.09 8.90 0.15
C PHE A 76 14.55 9.12 1.56
N ILE A 77 14.24 8.05 2.29
CA ILE A 77 13.73 8.14 3.67
C ILE A 77 14.74 8.82 4.60
N ASN A 78 16.02 8.46 4.49
CA ASN A 78 17.07 9.05 5.31
C ASN A 78 17.19 10.57 5.09
N ASN A 79 17.17 10.99 3.82
CA ASN A 79 17.36 12.38 3.40
C ASN A 79 16.07 13.20 3.31
N ALA A 80 14.91 12.62 3.65
CA ALA A 80 13.64 13.33 3.60
C ALA A 80 13.71 14.58 4.52
N PRO A 81 13.34 15.78 4.02
CA PRO A 81 13.26 16.98 4.85
C PRO A 81 12.24 16.85 5.98
N LEU A 82 12.52 17.53 7.10
CA LEU A 82 11.59 17.61 8.23
C LEU A 82 10.31 18.34 7.82
N ASP A 83 9.17 17.85 8.32
CA ASP A 83 7.83 18.43 8.18
C ASP A 83 7.36 18.63 6.72
N GLN A 84 8.00 17.94 5.78
CA GLN A 84 7.63 17.94 4.38
C GLN A 84 7.09 16.57 3.97
N PRO A 85 5.77 16.45 3.72
CA PRO A 85 5.18 15.19 3.31
C PRO A 85 5.46 14.91 1.84
N PHE A 86 5.78 13.65 1.55
CA PHE A 86 5.88 13.12 0.20
C PHE A 86 4.76 12.12 -0.03
N LEU A 87 4.17 12.21 -1.22
CA LEU A 87 3.04 11.37 -1.61
C LEU A 87 3.47 10.36 -2.67
N ARG A 88 2.99 9.14 -2.53
CA ARG A 88 2.88 8.19 -3.65
C ARG A 88 1.52 7.51 -3.62
N GLU A 89 1.20 6.85 -4.72
CA GLU A 89 0.03 6.00 -4.83
C GLU A 89 0.51 4.54 -5.00
N ASN A 90 -0.17 3.63 -4.34
CA ASN A 90 -0.04 2.19 -4.55
C ASN A 90 -1.42 1.62 -4.87
N TRP A 91 -1.50 0.47 -5.55
CA TRP A 91 -2.79 -0.09 -5.91
C TRP A 91 -2.73 -1.60 -6.14
N PHE A 92 -3.91 -2.21 -6.04
CA PHE A 92 -4.15 -3.60 -6.36
C PHE A 92 -5.61 -3.80 -6.82
N ILE A 93 -5.94 -4.96 -7.39
CA ILE A 93 -7.32 -5.33 -7.70
C ILE A 93 -7.74 -6.50 -6.81
N HIS A 94 -8.81 -6.30 -6.05
CA HIS A 94 -9.37 -7.25 -5.08
C HIS A 94 -10.70 -7.83 -5.58
N GLY A 95 -11.09 -8.99 -5.05
CA GLY A 95 -12.43 -9.56 -5.27
C GLY A 95 -13.54 -8.91 -4.46
N ASP A 96 -13.21 -8.16 -3.41
CA ASP A 96 -14.15 -7.48 -2.52
C ASP A 96 -13.61 -6.13 -2.00
N ASP A 97 -14.44 -5.41 -1.25
CA ASP A 97 -14.12 -4.14 -0.59
C ASP A 97 -13.82 -4.32 0.91
N GLN A 98 -13.50 -5.54 1.35
CA GLN A 98 -13.13 -5.79 2.75
C GLN A 98 -11.82 -5.07 3.07
N ARG A 99 -11.81 -4.39 4.22
CA ARG A 99 -10.63 -3.62 4.64
C ARG A 99 -9.47 -4.52 5.01
N MET A 100 -9.72 -5.58 5.77
CA MET A 100 -8.68 -6.40 6.39
C MET A 100 -8.37 -7.66 5.60
N HIS A 101 -7.29 -7.62 4.82
CA HIS A 101 -6.75 -8.77 4.09
C HIS A 101 -5.34 -9.11 4.58
N LEU A 102 -5.21 -10.12 5.45
CA LEU A 102 -3.90 -10.51 6.03
C LEU A 102 -3.09 -11.46 5.13
N THR A 103 -3.75 -12.12 4.19
CA THR A 103 -3.18 -13.12 3.27
C THR A 103 -3.78 -12.94 1.89
N THR A 104 -3.03 -13.27 0.84
CA THR A 104 -3.50 -13.22 -0.55
C THR A 104 -4.81 -13.98 -0.74
N GLU A 105 -5.76 -13.36 -1.43
CA GLU A 105 -6.95 -14.06 -1.91
C GLU A 105 -6.61 -14.95 -3.12
N GLY A 106 -7.51 -15.87 -3.46
CA GLY A 106 -7.42 -16.65 -4.69
C GLY A 106 -7.75 -15.83 -5.94
N TYR A 107 -8.09 -16.50 -7.04
CA TYR A 107 -8.66 -15.78 -8.18
C TYR A 107 -10.00 -15.13 -7.76
N PRO A 108 -10.21 -13.82 -8.00
CA PRO A 108 -11.43 -13.15 -7.57
C PRO A 108 -12.70 -13.80 -8.12
N ASN A 109 -13.72 -13.94 -7.28
CA ASN A 109 -15.03 -14.44 -7.68
C ASN A 109 -15.85 -13.35 -8.40
N GLY A 110 -16.93 -13.76 -9.07
CA GLY A 110 -17.84 -12.84 -9.74
C GLY A 110 -17.30 -12.29 -11.06
N SER A 111 -18.05 -11.36 -11.64
CA SER A 111 -17.70 -10.72 -12.90
C SER A 111 -16.65 -9.62 -12.71
N VAL A 112 -15.76 -9.48 -13.70
CA VAL A 112 -14.61 -8.57 -13.66
C VAL A 112 -15.03 -7.11 -13.45
N GLU A 113 -16.19 -6.70 -13.98
CA GLU A 113 -16.70 -5.34 -13.79
C GLU A 113 -17.01 -4.99 -12.31
N ASN A 114 -17.22 -6.00 -11.47
CA ASN A 114 -17.51 -5.86 -10.04
C ASN A 114 -16.28 -6.03 -9.14
N TRP A 115 -15.12 -6.40 -9.69
CA TRP A 115 -13.87 -6.40 -8.93
C TRP A 115 -13.55 -5.00 -8.42
N ILE A 116 -12.74 -4.92 -7.37
CA ILE A 116 -12.49 -3.67 -6.66
C ILE A 116 -11.06 -3.21 -6.93
N VAL A 117 -10.91 -2.03 -7.53
CA VAL A 117 -9.65 -1.28 -7.51
C VAL A 117 -9.46 -0.78 -6.08
N ARG A 118 -8.50 -1.37 -5.38
CA ARG A 118 -8.04 -0.93 -4.07
C ARG A 118 -6.82 -0.06 -4.27
N SER A 119 -6.93 1.24 -3.99
CA SER A 119 -5.79 2.15 -4.04
C SER A 119 -5.42 2.64 -2.65
N GLU A 120 -4.15 3.00 -2.51
CA GLU A 120 -3.52 3.43 -1.28
C GLU A 120 -2.83 4.76 -1.57
N ARG A 121 -3.42 5.85 -1.06
CA ARG A 121 -2.74 7.14 -1.05
C ARG A 121 -1.79 7.13 0.14
N GLU A 122 -0.51 7.02 -0.13
CA GLU A 122 0.52 6.82 0.87
C GLU A 122 1.35 8.09 1.07
N THR A 123 1.41 8.59 2.30
CA THR A 123 2.25 9.74 2.64
C THR A 123 3.36 9.35 3.60
N LEU A 124 4.59 9.75 3.28
CA LEU A 124 5.72 9.69 4.20
C LEU A 124 6.09 11.11 4.63
N CYS A 125 6.12 11.36 5.94
CA CYS A 125 6.53 12.64 6.50
C CYS A 125 7.50 12.42 7.65
N LYS A 126 8.71 12.97 7.52
CA LYS A 126 9.69 12.98 8.60
C LYS A 126 9.28 14.04 9.63
N PHE A 127 8.90 13.63 10.83
CA PHE A 127 8.43 14.55 11.90
C PHE A 127 9.48 14.75 13.01
N SER A 128 10.57 13.99 12.97
CA SER A 128 11.76 14.21 13.79
C SER A 128 13.02 13.77 13.04
N LYS A 129 14.20 14.09 13.56
CA LYS A 129 15.47 13.63 12.95
C LYS A 129 15.54 12.11 12.82
N ASP A 130 14.84 11.38 13.69
CA ASP A 130 14.96 9.93 13.84
C ASP A 130 13.71 9.17 13.35
N TYR A 131 12.57 9.84 13.17
CA TYR A 131 11.29 9.16 12.91
C TYR A 131 10.48 9.81 11.77
N SER A 132 9.89 8.93 10.96
CA SER A 132 8.91 9.28 9.93
C SER A 132 7.57 8.64 10.25
N LEU A 133 6.50 9.37 9.93
CA LEU A 133 5.15 8.86 9.87
C LEU A 133 4.87 8.43 8.44
N PHE A 134 4.45 7.19 8.27
CA PHE A 134 3.92 6.65 7.04
C PHE A 134 2.42 6.41 7.23
N ALA A 135 1.59 7.14 6.49
CA ALA A 135 0.14 7.04 6.55
C ALA A 135 -0.40 6.48 5.24
N ILE A 136 -1.35 5.54 5.33
CA ILE A 136 -1.86 4.75 4.21
C ILE A 136 -3.38 4.94 4.17
N ASN A 137 -3.85 5.77 3.24
CA ASN A 137 -5.27 5.99 3.05
C ASN A 137 -5.84 5.01 2.01
N VAL A 138 -6.53 3.97 2.49
CA VAL A 138 -7.11 2.93 1.63
C VAL A 138 -8.44 3.37 1.04
N ARG A 139 -8.57 3.23 -0.27
CA ARG A 139 -9.73 3.63 -1.08
C ARG A 139 -10.19 2.47 -1.95
N PHE A 140 -11.48 2.43 -2.23
CA PHE A 140 -12.12 1.35 -2.98
C PHE A 140 -12.99 1.96 -4.08
N GLN A 141 -12.88 1.40 -5.28
CA GLN A 141 -13.79 1.67 -6.39
C GLN A 141 -14.05 0.40 -7.18
N LYS A 142 -15.26 0.23 -7.71
CA LYS A 142 -15.52 -0.86 -8.67
C LYS A 142 -14.68 -0.64 -9.93
N LEU A 143 -14.13 -1.72 -10.49
CA LEU A 143 -13.32 -1.69 -11.70
C LEU A 143 -14.10 -1.11 -12.88
N SER A 144 -15.40 -1.37 -12.98
CA SER A 144 -16.30 -0.73 -13.96
C SER A 144 -16.26 0.80 -13.97
N SER A 145 -15.97 1.44 -12.85
CA SER A 145 -15.90 2.90 -12.78
C SER A 145 -14.78 3.47 -13.65
N ILE A 146 -13.77 2.66 -14.00
CA ILE A 146 -12.67 3.08 -14.87
C ILE A 146 -13.14 3.44 -16.28
N LEU A 147 -14.26 2.84 -16.73
CA LEU A 147 -14.83 3.08 -18.06
C LEU A 147 -15.35 4.51 -18.24
N MET A 148 -15.45 5.28 -17.16
CA MET A 148 -15.80 6.69 -17.20
C MET A 148 -14.60 7.61 -17.44
N PHE A 149 -13.37 7.08 -17.47
CA PHE A 149 -12.13 7.87 -17.48
C PHE A 149 -11.07 7.27 -18.43
N ASP A 150 -10.96 7.80 -19.65
CA ASP A 150 -10.03 7.32 -20.67
C ASP A 150 -8.56 7.30 -20.22
N ASP A 151 -8.14 8.30 -19.44
CA ASP A 151 -6.80 8.37 -18.87
C ASP A 151 -6.53 7.22 -17.88
N ALA A 152 -7.54 6.81 -17.12
CA ALA A 152 -7.42 5.71 -16.18
C ALA A 152 -7.33 4.37 -16.91
N ILE A 153 -8.11 4.17 -17.98
CA ILE A 153 -8.02 2.99 -18.85
C ILE A 153 -6.61 2.90 -19.44
N THR A 154 -6.12 3.99 -20.01
CA THR A 154 -4.78 4.07 -20.61
C THR A 154 -3.69 3.79 -19.59
N GLY A 155 -3.80 4.38 -18.40
CA GLY A 155 -2.87 4.17 -17.29
C GLY A 155 -2.85 2.72 -16.81
N LEU A 156 -4.02 2.11 -16.59
CA LEU A 156 -4.13 0.71 -16.16
C LEU A 156 -3.56 -0.22 -17.22
N LYS A 157 -3.90 -0.04 -18.49
CA LYS A 157 -3.36 -0.83 -19.61
C LYS A 157 -1.83 -0.76 -19.64
N ARG A 158 -1.27 0.45 -19.61
CA ARG A 158 0.19 0.65 -19.59
C ARG A 158 0.84 0.01 -18.37
N SER A 159 0.22 0.07 -17.19
CA SER A 159 0.74 -0.58 -15.99
C SER A 159 0.77 -2.10 -16.13
N LEU A 160 -0.31 -2.71 -16.63
CA LEU A 160 -0.41 -4.16 -16.82
C LEU A 160 0.58 -4.66 -17.88
N GLU A 161 0.71 -3.96 -19.01
CA GLU A 161 1.67 -4.28 -20.07
C GLU A 161 3.13 -4.11 -19.63
N GLY A 162 3.38 -3.25 -18.65
CA GLY A 162 4.72 -2.97 -18.13
C GLY A 162 5.20 -3.94 -17.05
N MET A 163 4.34 -4.84 -16.54
CA MET A 163 4.72 -5.80 -15.50
C MET A 163 5.61 -6.90 -16.05
N ASP A 164 6.67 -7.25 -15.31
CA ASP A 164 7.42 -8.48 -15.55
C ASP A 164 6.68 -9.71 -14.99
N GLN A 165 7.14 -10.92 -15.31
CA GLN A 165 6.47 -12.16 -14.87
C GLN A 165 6.40 -12.28 -13.34
N LYS A 166 7.39 -11.80 -12.59
CA LYS A 166 7.37 -11.87 -11.11
C LYS A 166 6.33 -10.91 -10.55
N GLU A 167 6.17 -9.75 -11.17
CA GLU A 167 5.13 -8.76 -10.84
C GLU A 167 3.74 -9.29 -11.19
N ILE A 168 3.57 -9.94 -12.35
CA ILE A 168 2.32 -10.61 -12.74
C ILE A 168 1.95 -11.70 -11.73
N ASP A 169 2.90 -12.57 -11.35
CA ASP A 169 2.68 -13.62 -10.36
C ASP A 169 2.24 -13.02 -9.01
N TYR A 170 2.87 -11.92 -8.59
CA TYR A 170 2.49 -11.20 -7.38
C TYR A 170 1.12 -10.52 -7.50
N PHE A 171 0.75 -10.04 -8.69
CA PHE A 171 -0.51 -9.37 -8.98
C PHE A 171 -1.73 -10.32 -9.01
N GLY A 172 -1.49 -11.63 -9.12
CA GLY A 172 -2.52 -12.68 -9.15
C GLY A 172 -2.48 -13.56 -10.40
N GLY A 173 -1.41 -13.47 -11.19
CA GLY A 173 -1.13 -14.35 -12.34
C GLY A 173 -1.72 -13.88 -13.67
N ASN A 174 -1.23 -14.48 -14.76
CA ASN A 174 -1.58 -14.13 -16.14
C ASN A 174 -3.09 -14.10 -16.40
N LYS A 175 -3.82 -15.11 -15.91
CA LYS A 175 -5.28 -15.20 -16.07
C LYS A 175 -6.01 -13.94 -15.57
N LYS A 176 -5.56 -13.37 -14.45
CA LYS A 176 -6.17 -12.16 -13.88
C LYS A 176 -5.85 -10.94 -14.74
N VAL A 177 -4.60 -10.80 -15.18
CA VAL A 177 -4.15 -9.72 -16.07
C VAL A 177 -4.93 -9.74 -17.39
N GLU A 178 -4.96 -10.89 -18.06
CA GLU A 178 -5.71 -11.09 -19.31
C GLU A 178 -7.18 -10.69 -19.15
N LYS A 179 -7.83 -11.14 -18.07
CA LYS A 179 -9.25 -10.85 -17.82
C LYS A 179 -9.52 -9.35 -17.67
N ILE A 180 -8.61 -8.61 -17.03
CA ILE A 180 -8.73 -7.15 -16.87
C ILE A 180 -8.47 -6.45 -18.21
N CYS A 181 -7.45 -6.89 -18.95
CA CYS A 181 -7.15 -6.34 -20.28
C CYS A 181 -8.33 -6.50 -21.25
N ASP A 182 -8.96 -7.68 -21.27
CA ASP A 182 -10.16 -7.93 -22.09
C ASP A 182 -11.31 -7.00 -21.70
N PHE A 183 -11.52 -6.79 -20.40
CA PHE A 183 -12.59 -5.93 -19.88
C PHE A 183 -12.42 -4.46 -20.24
N ILE A 184 -11.19 -3.94 -20.19
CA ILE A 184 -10.95 -2.52 -20.53
C ILE A 184 -10.77 -2.28 -22.03
N ALA A 185 -10.75 -3.34 -22.84
CA ALA A 185 -10.68 -3.27 -24.29
C ALA A 185 -12.07 -3.34 -24.97
N SER A 186 -13.10 -3.77 -24.24
CA SER A 186 -14.50 -3.84 -24.70
C SER A 186 -15.22 -2.50 -24.59
#